data_AF-A0A9J6C3J2-F1
#
_entry.id   AF-A0A9J6C3J2-F1
#
_cell.length_a   1.000
_cell.length_b   1.000
_cell.length_c   1.000
_cell.angle_alpha   90.00
_cell.angle_beta   90.00
_cell.angle_gamma   90.00
#
_symmetry.space_group_name_H-M   'P 1'
#
loop_
_entity.id
_entity.type
_entity.pdbx_description
1 polymer ?
#
loop_
_entity_poly.entity_id
_entity_poly.type
_entity_poly.pdbx_seq_one_letter_code
_entity_poly.pdbx_strand_id
1 'polypeptide(L)'
;MRLMTARILMKCRESIEGNKKKKELWIEFYEGIQKVSSQLLSEFFYVISNKLHCVHSILANYVIVREIFDFATIPEFMILMCSYEMNRKEHRLFLLNTINDGIRDELDFKLLNNTPIIKMLLSCFGTTISSRKIDLLILKIIDNLIVKANASEFLTDRYDLLLWMYQVCINIEAFEYDSIDMIISIIDHLKEIFSNDTEKSKLIMTALVSLLEKFTINKIVTKKRF
;
A
#
# COMPACT_ATOMS: atom_id res chain seq x y z
N MET A 1 -6.40 18.16 -8.96
CA MET A 1 -5.28 17.23 -9.16
C MET A 1 -5.53 16.20 -10.28
N ARG A 2 -6.68 15.51 -10.36
CA ARG A 2 -7.08 14.66 -11.53
C ARG A 2 -6.94 15.35 -12.90
N LEU A 3 -7.04 16.68 -12.94
CA LEU A 3 -6.91 17.50 -14.14
C LEU A 3 -5.49 17.55 -14.74
N MET A 4 -4.42 17.29 -13.97
CA MET A 4 -3.06 17.46 -14.49
C MET A 4 -2.58 16.21 -15.22
N THR A 5 -2.80 15.02 -14.65
CA THR A 5 -2.62 13.74 -15.33
C THR A 5 -3.54 13.65 -16.55
N ALA A 6 -4.81 14.06 -16.41
CA ALA A 6 -5.72 14.16 -17.54
C ALA A 6 -5.22 15.16 -18.60
N ARG A 7 -4.64 16.31 -18.24
CA ARG A 7 -4.09 17.29 -19.21
C ARG A 7 -2.84 16.80 -19.92
N ILE A 8 -1.93 16.09 -19.24
CA ILE A 8 -0.74 15.50 -19.88
C ILE A 8 -1.18 14.42 -20.86
N LEU A 9 -2.09 13.53 -20.43
CA LEU A 9 -2.66 12.49 -21.28
C LEU A 9 -3.53 13.06 -22.42
N MET A 10 -4.26 14.16 -22.20
CA MET A 10 -5.03 14.87 -23.22
C MET A 10 -4.12 15.57 -24.23
N LYS A 11 -3.02 16.20 -23.80
CA LYS A 11 -2.01 16.76 -24.71
C LYS A 11 -1.30 15.69 -25.53
N CYS A 12 -1.04 14.52 -24.93
CA CYS A 12 -0.56 13.36 -25.68
C CYS A 12 -1.61 12.93 -26.70
N ARG A 13 -2.89 12.74 -26.30
CA ARG A 13 -4.04 12.40 -27.15
C ARG A 13 -4.22 13.35 -28.33
N GLU A 14 -4.16 14.66 -28.11
CA GLU A 14 -4.26 15.71 -29.14
C GLU A 14 -3.14 15.58 -30.19
N SER A 15 -1.94 15.11 -29.81
CA SER A 15 -0.83 14.84 -30.74
C SER A 15 -1.05 13.60 -31.62
N ILE A 16 -2.07 12.78 -31.32
CA ILE A 16 -2.35 11.49 -31.95
C ILE A 16 -3.64 11.52 -32.78
N GLU A 17 -4.50 12.52 -32.56
CA GLU A 17 -5.74 12.72 -33.30
C GLU A 17 -5.44 13.00 -34.78
N GLY A 18 -5.54 11.93 -35.57
CA GLY A 18 -5.21 11.91 -37.00
C GLY A 18 -4.86 10.51 -37.50
N ASN A 19 -4.47 9.58 -36.62
CA ASN A 19 -4.12 8.22 -37.00
C ASN A 19 -4.85 7.17 -36.14
N LYS A 20 -5.85 6.50 -36.74
CA LYS A 20 -6.73 5.53 -36.09
C LYS A 20 -5.96 4.40 -35.40
N LYS A 21 -4.86 3.93 -36.00
CA LYS A 21 -3.98 2.89 -35.44
C LYS A 21 -3.22 3.37 -34.20
N LYS A 22 -2.80 4.64 -34.17
CA LYS A 22 -2.19 5.21 -32.97
C LYS A 22 -3.22 5.40 -31.85
N LYS A 23 -4.48 5.72 -32.17
CA LYS A 23 -5.55 5.85 -31.17
C LYS A 23 -5.84 4.53 -30.46
N GLU A 24 -5.88 3.42 -31.19
CA GLU A 24 -6.05 2.07 -30.62
C GLU A 24 -4.88 1.70 -29.71
N LEU A 25 -3.63 1.90 -30.17
CA LEU A 25 -2.43 1.69 -29.34
C LEU A 25 -2.41 2.55 -28.07
N TRP A 26 -2.99 3.75 -28.11
CA TRP A 26 -3.07 4.63 -26.94
C TRP A 26 -4.16 4.23 -25.95
N ILE A 27 -5.27 3.67 -26.43
CA ILE A 27 -6.30 3.11 -25.57
C ILE A 27 -5.74 1.86 -24.87
N GLU A 28 -5.08 0.96 -25.61
CA GLU A 28 -4.39 -0.20 -25.04
C GLU A 28 -3.30 0.20 -24.03
N PHE A 29 -2.52 1.24 -24.34
CA PHE A 29 -1.53 1.79 -23.42
C PHE A 29 -2.16 2.37 -22.16
N TYR A 30 -3.23 3.17 -22.28
CA TYR A 30 -3.90 3.80 -21.14
C TYR A 30 -4.62 2.77 -20.25
N GLU A 31 -5.25 1.75 -20.85
CA GLU A 31 -5.87 0.64 -20.13
C GLU A 31 -4.83 -0.29 -19.50
N GLY A 32 -3.62 -0.36 -20.07
CA GLY A 32 -2.49 -1.15 -19.55
C GLY A 32 -1.67 -0.48 -18.44
N ILE A 33 -1.79 0.84 -18.24
CA ILE A 33 -1.09 1.53 -17.14
C ILE A 33 -1.76 1.17 -15.82
N GLN A 34 -0.98 0.59 -14.90
CA GLN A 34 -1.41 0.41 -13.52
C GLN A 34 -1.73 1.78 -12.90
N LYS A 35 -2.87 1.86 -12.23
CA LYS A 35 -3.37 3.10 -11.62
C LYS A 35 -2.44 3.58 -10.51
N VAL A 36 -1.76 2.66 -9.81
CA VAL A 36 -0.65 2.97 -8.90
C VAL A 36 0.44 3.78 -9.61
N SER A 37 0.87 3.37 -10.80
CA SER A 37 1.90 4.08 -11.57
C SER A 37 1.43 5.47 -12.04
N SER A 38 0.15 5.60 -12.38
CA SER A 38 -0.44 6.90 -12.72
C SER A 38 -0.51 7.86 -11.51
N GLN A 39 -0.81 7.32 -10.33
CA GLN A 39 -0.85 8.07 -9.07
C GLN A 39 0.56 8.49 -8.66
N LEU A 40 1.54 7.58 -8.77
CA LEU A 40 2.97 7.88 -8.58
C LEU A 40 3.42 9.02 -9.48
N LEU A 41 3.12 8.95 -10.78
CA LEU A 41 3.51 10.00 -11.71
C LEU A 41 2.89 11.37 -11.35
N SER A 42 1.63 11.38 -10.91
CA SER A 42 0.96 12.61 -10.45
C SER A 42 1.67 13.22 -9.24
N GLU A 43 1.96 12.41 -8.23
CA GLU A 43 2.67 12.86 -7.02
C GLU A 43 4.09 13.33 -7.34
N PHE A 44 4.78 12.67 -8.28
CA PHE A 44 6.11 13.05 -8.74
C PHE A 44 6.13 14.47 -9.31
N PHE A 45 5.20 14.79 -10.22
CA PHE A 45 5.13 16.14 -10.80
C PHE A 45 4.79 17.21 -9.75
N TYR A 46 3.94 16.88 -8.78
CA TYR A 46 3.62 17.78 -7.68
C TYR A 46 4.86 18.08 -6.82
N VAL A 47 5.60 17.04 -6.42
CA VAL A 47 6.80 17.15 -5.60
C VAL A 47 7.94 17.87 -6.34
N ILE A 48 8.18 17.54 -7.61
CA ILE A 48 9.24 18.19 -8.40
C ILE A 48 8.95 19.69 -8.58
N SER A 49 7.68 20.08 -8.64
CA SER A 49 7.29 21.49 -8.69
C SER A 49 7.49 22.21 -7.35
N ASN A 50 7.64 21.49 -6.23
CA ASN A 50 7.82 22.04 -4.89
C ASN A 50 9.19 21.71 -4.32
N LYS A 51 10.15 22.63 -4.47
CA LYS A 51 11.53 22.48 -3.97
C LYS A 51 11.66 22.31 -2.45
N LEU A 52 10.65 22.70 -1.68
CA LEU A 52 10.65 22.57 -0.21
C LEU A 52 10.14 21.20 0.25
N HIS A 53 9.64 20.37 -0.66
CA HIS A 53 9.13 19.05 -0.30
C HIS A 53 10.28 18.12 0.12
N CYS A 54 10.09 17.34 1.17
CA CYS A 54 11.14 16.49 1.77
C CYS A 54 11.74 15.49 0.78
N VAL A 55 10.93 14.89 -0.10
CA VAL A 55 11.39 13.94 -1.13
C VAL A 55 11.81 14.61 -2.45
N HIS A 56 11.82 15.95 -2.54
CA HIS A 56 12.09 16.65 -3.80
C HIS A 56 13.42 16.25 -4.44
N SER A 57 14.50 16.25 -3.65
CA SER A 57 15.84 15.91 -4.15
C SER A 57 15.92 14.50 -4.73
N ILE A 58 15.31 13.53 -4.06
CA ILE A 58 15.29 12.12 -4.48
C ILE A 58 14.55 11.98 -5.81
N LEU A 59 13.35 12.56 -5.92
CA LEU A 59 12.54 12.44 -7.13
C LEU A 59 13.08 13.25 -8.30
N ALA A 60 13.61 14.46 -8.04
CA ALA A 60 14.26 15.25 -9.06
C ALA A 60 15.49 14.52 -9.63
N ASN A 61 16.32 13.91 -8.77
CA ASN A 61 17.44 13.09 -9.22
C ASN A 61 16.99 11.88 -10.03
N TYR A 62 15.93 11.19 -9.63
CA TYR A 62 15.38 10.08 -10.42
C TYR A 62 15.06 10.51 -11.86
N VAL A 63 14.40 11.66 -12.03
CA VAL A 63 14.01 12.18 -13.35
C VAL A 63 15.21 12.72 -14.13
N ILE A 64 16.20 13.32 -13.47
CA ILE A 64 17.41 13.84 -14.15
C ILE A 64 18.31 12.70 -14.63
N VAL A 65 18.46 11.64 -13.83
CA VAL A 65 19.39 10.54 -14.11
C VAL A 65 18.79 9.54 -15.10
N ARG A 66 17.46 9.37 -15.13
CA ARG A 66 16.82 8.38 -15.98
C ARG A 66 16.12 9.02 -17.17
N GLU A 67 16.46 8.53 -18.36
CA GLU A 67 15.85 8.97 -19.62
C GLU A 67 14.42 8.44 -19.80
N ILE A 68 14.07 7.34 -19.12
CA ILE A 68 12.78 6.65 -19.26
C ILE A 68 12.17 6.41 -17.87
N PHE A 69 10.89 6.74 -17.73
CA PHE A 69 10.10 6.39 -16.57
C PHE A 69 9.57 4.96 -16.72
N ASP A 70 9.95 4.08 -15.81
CA ASP A 70 9.46 2.71 -15.77
C ASP A 70 8.12 2.63 -15.02
N PHE A 71 7.05 2.32 -15.75
CA PHE A 71 5.70 2.16 -15.18
C PHE A 71 5.47 0.78 -14.55
N ALA A 72 6.37 -0.19 -14.77
CA ALA A 72 6.25 -1.54 -14.22
C ALA A 72 6.81 -1.65 -12.79
N THR A 73 7.45 -0.59 -12.28
CA THR A 73 8.04 -0.55 -10.94
C THR A 73 7.60 0.69 -10.18
N ILE A 74 7.75 0.65 -8.85
CA ILE A 74 7.59 1.85 -8.01
C ILE A 74 8.94 2.55 -7.92
N PRO A 75 9.07 3.76 -8.47
CA PRO A 75 10.35 4.46 -8.50
C PRO A 75 10.91 4.71 -7.10
N GLU A 76 12.21 4.44 -6.94
CA GLU A 76 12.95 4.70 -5.72
C GLU A 76 12.33 4.12 -4.44
N PHE A 77 11.54 3.05 -4.56
CA PHE A 77 10.86 2.41 -3.42
C PHE A 77 11.84 2.10 -2.29
N MET A 78 12.96 1.43 -2.60
CA MET A 78 13.95 1.06 -1.58
C MET A 78 14.66 2.28 -0.98
N ILE A 79 14.98 3.29 -1.79
CA ILE A 79 15.64 4.52 -1.29
C ILE A 79 14.71 5.26 -0.33
N LEU A 80 13.43 5.38 -0.66
CA LEU A 80 12.44 6.05 0.17
C LEU A 80 12.10 5.23 1.43
N MET A 81 11.91 3.91 1.30
CA MET A 81 11.61 3.03 2.44
C MET A 81 12.78 2.94 3.43
N CYS A 82 14.00 2.77 2.93
CA CYS A 82 15.20 2.57 3.73
C CYS A 82 16.00 3.87 3.94
N SER A 83 15.41 5.04 3.71
CA SER A 83 16.08 6.33 3.90
C SER A 83 16.65 6.45 5.32
N TYR A 84 17.90 6.92 5.40
CA TYR A 84 18.62 7.26 6.64
C TYR A 84 18.70 8.77 6.88
N GLU A 85 18.04 9.57 6.04
CA GLU A 85 18.04 11.03 6.16
C GLU A 85 17.19 11.52 7.35
N MET A 86 17.36 12.79 7.71
CA MET A 86 16.57 13.43 8.79
C MET A 86 15.06 13.29 8.57
N ASN A 87 14.62 13.34 7.31
CA ASN A 87 13.21 13.25 6.90
C ASN A 87 12.75 11.82 6.56
N ARG A 88 13.44 10.79 7.07
CA ARG A 88 13.17 9.37 6.76
C ARG A 88 11.70 8.96 6.97
N LYS A 89 11.02 9.54 7.96
CA LYS A 89 9.62 9.22 8.27
C LYS A 89 8.69 9.80 7.20
N GLU A 90 8.94 11.04 6.80
CA GLU A 90 8.19 11.76 5.79
C GLU A 90 8.36 11.09 4.41
N HIS A 91 9.55 10.55 4.11
CA HIS A 91 9.80 9.80 2.88
C HIS A 91 8.95 8.53 2.80
N ARG A 92 8.90 7.75 3.88
CA ARG A 92 8.06 6.55 3.99
C ARG A 92 6.59 6.88 3.91
N LEU A 93 6.15 7.92 4.63
CA LEU A 93 4.75 8.34 4.61
C LEU A 93 4.33 8.79 3.22
N PHE A 94 5.16 9.58 2.53
CA PHE A 94 4.92 9.96 1.14
C PHE A 94 4.71 8.73 0.27
N LEU A 95 5.69 7.82 0.25
CA LEU A 95 5.66 6.62 -0.57
C LEU A 95 4.43 5.73 -0.28
N LEU A 96 4.16 5.44 0.99
CA LEU A 96 3.06 4.56 1.38
C LEU A 96 1.70 5.19 1.11
N ASN A 97 1.54 6.51 1.31
CA ASN A 97 0.32 7.20 0.90
C ASN A 97 0.12 7.11 -0.61
N THR A 98 1.17 7.33 -1.41
CA THR A 98 1.07 7.23 -2.86
C THR A 98 0.68 5.83 -3.33
N ILE A 99 1.22 4.78 -2.70
CA ILE A 99 0.83 3.39 -2.98
C ILE A 99 -0.63 3.15 -2.59
N ASN A 100 -0.99 3.48 -1.35
CA ASN A 100 -2.35 3.30 -0.83
C ASN A 100 -3.40 4.00 -1.71
N ASP A 101 -3.12 5.24 -2.08
CA ASP A 101 -4.01 6.06 -2.91
C ASP A 101 -4.02 5.60 -4.36
N GLY A 102 -3.04 4.81 -4.79
CA GLY A 102 -2.91 4.26 -6.14
C GLY A 102 -3.69 2.98 -6.38
N ILE A 103 -3.87 2.13 -5.36
CA ILE A 103 -4.50 0.79 -5.51
C ILE A 103 -5.99 0.91 -5.87
N ARG A 104 -6.38 0.24 -6.95
CA ARG A 104 -7.73 0.30 -7.52
C ARG A 104 -8.23 -1.05 -8.03
N ASP A 105 -7.36 -1.88 -8.59
CA ASP A 105 -7.73 -3.18 -9.15
C ASP A 105 -6.58 -4.19 -9.17
N GLU A 106 -6.82 -5.35 -9.76
CA GLU A 106 -5.87 -6.47 -9.85
C GLU A 106 -4.59 -6.13 -10.63
N LEU A 107 -4.63 -5.19 -11.58
CA LEU A 107 -3.43 -4.79 -12.32
C LEU A 107 -2.43 -4.08 -11.41
N ASP A 108 -2.93 -3.27 -10.48
CA ASP A 108 -2.11 -2.63 -9.45
C ASP A 108 -1.44 -3.67 -8.54
N PHE A 109 -2.20 -4.70 -8.15
CA PHE A 109 -1.65 -5.80 -7.39
C PHE A 109 -0.55 -6.55 -8.16
N LYS A 110 -0.72 -6.80 -9.46
CA LYS A 110 0.32 -7.45 -10.29
C LYS A 110 1.63 -6.66 -10.28
N LEU A 111 1.58 -5.34 -10.37
CA LEU A 111 2.78 -4.50 -10.26
C LEU A 111 3.44 -4.62 -8.88
N LEU A 112 2.65 -4.55 -7.81
CA LEU A 112 3.16 -4.67 -6.44
C LEU A 112 3.73 -6.07 -6.15
N ASN A 113 3.15 -7.11 -6.74
CA ASN A 113 3.58 -8.50 -6.61
C ASN A 113 4.86 -8.81 -7.42
N ASN A 114 5.04 -8.16 -8.57
CA ASN A 114 6.25 -8.30 -9.38
C ASN A 114 7.48 -7.59 -8.78
N THR A 115 7.31 -6.93 -7.64
CA THR A 115 8.34 -6.19 -6.93
C THR A 115 8.46 -6.69 -5.48
N PRO A 116 9.55 -6.40 -4.75
CA PRO A 116 9.69 -6.84 -3.36
C PRO A 116 8.78 -6.09 -2.36
N ILE A 117 7.84 -5.28 -2.86
CA ILE A 117 7.11 -4.29 -2.08
C ILE A 117 6.22 -4.95 -1.03
N ILE A 118 5.38 -5.91 -1.43
CA ILE A 118 4.46 -6.59 -0.50
C ILE A 118 5.25 -7.25 0.65
N LYS A 119 6.31 -7.98 0.30
CA LYS A 119 7.19 -8.62 1.30
C LYS A 119 7.81 -7.58 2.25
N MET A 120 8.27 -6.46 1.71
CA MET A 120 8.85 -5.38 2.50
C MET A 120 7.81 -4.78 3.45
N LEU A 121 6.59 -4.50 2.99
CA LEU A 121 5.51 -3.96 3.82
C LEU A 121 5.20 -4.87 5.01
N LEU A 122 5.00 -6.16 4.76
CA LEU A 122 4.72 -7.13 5.82
C LEU A 122 5.88 -7.24 6.82
N SER A 123 7.13 -7.24 6.33
CA SER A 123 8.33 -7.33 7.19
C SER A 123 8.64 -6.05 7.97
N CYS A 124 8.19 -4.89 7.49
CA CYS A 124 8.43 -3.60 8.12
C CYS A 124 7.48 -3.35 9.29
N PHE A 125 6.29 -3.95 9.26
CA PHE A 125 5.25 -3.74 10.27
C PHE A 125 5.76 -4.06 11.69
N GLY A 126 5.55 -3.14 12.62
CA GLY A 126 5.94 -3.31 14.03
C GLY A 126 7.46 -3.32 14.29
N THR A 127 8.29 -3.05 13.28
CA THR A 127 9.75 -2.91 13.47
C THR A 127 10.13 -1.53 14.00
N THR A 128 11.38 -1.37 14.43
CA THR A 128 11.94 -0.07 14.88
C THR A 128 11.99 1.00 13.79
N ILE A 129 11.86 0.59 12.53
CA ILE A 129 11.81 1.47 11.36
C ILE A 129 10.38 2.02 11.17
N SER A 130 9.38 1.30 11.66
CA SER A 130 7.99 1.71 11.56
C SER A 130 7.59 2.70 12.66
N SER A 131 6.41 3.26 12.50
CA SER A 131 5.70 4.03 13.51
C SER A 131 4.22 3.73 13.36
N ARG A 132 3.39 4.00 14.37
CA ARG A 132 1.93 3.77 14.32
C ARG A 132 1.27 4.27 13.03
N LYS A 133 1.69 5.43 12.52
CA LYS A 133 1.17 5.97 11.24
C LYS A 133 1.58 5.14 10.02
N ILE A 134 2.80 4.62 10.01
CA ILE A 134 3.32 3.74 8.95
C ILE A 134 2.64 2.37 9.03
N ASP A 135 2.54 1.80 10.23
CA ASP A 135 1.85 0.52 10.47
C ASP A 135 0.38 0.59 10.04
N LEU A 136 -0.33 1.67 10.40
CA LEU A 136 -1.70 1.90 9.94
C LEU A 136 -1.81 2.02 8.41
N LEU A 137 -0.83 2.67 7.76
CA LEU A 137 -0.81 2.73 6.28
C LEU A 137 -0.53 1.37 5.65
N ILE A 138 0.34 0.56 6.24
CA ILE A 138 0.57 -0.81 5.79
C ILE A 138 -0.74 -1.61 5.88
N LEU A 139 -1.45 -1.54 7.01
CA LEU A 139 -2.75 -2.21 7.15
C LEU A 139 -3.75 -1.74 6.09
N LYS A 140 -3.85 -0.43 5.84
CA LYS A 140 -4.73 0.13 4.79
C LYS A 140 -4.35 -0.35 3.38
N ILE A 141 -3.06 -0.49 3.10
CA ILE A 141 -2.59 -1.04 1.81
C ILE A 141 -3.01 -2.51 1.69
N ILE A 142 -2.82 -3.31 2.74
CA ILE A 142 -3.23 -4.72 2.74
C ILE A 142 -4.75 -4.86 2.57
N ASP A 143 -5.55 -4.06 3.29
CA ASP A 143 -7.01 -4.05 3.13
C ASP A 143 -7.42 -3.67 1.70
N ASN A 144 -6.80 -2.63 1.12
CA ASN A 144 -7.05 -2.26 -0.27
C ASN A 144 -6.67 -3.37 -1.26
N LEU A 145 -5.59 -4.13 -1.03
CA LEU A 145 -5.23 -5.26 -1.87
C LEU A 145 -6.27 -6.40 -1.78
N ILE A 146 -6.80 -6.65 -0.59
CA ILE A 146 -7.85 -7.65 -0.37
C ILE A 146 -9.15 -7.23 -1.05
N VAL A 147 -9.63 -6.01 -0.77
CA VAL A 147 -10.96 -5.54 -1.16
C VAL A 147 -11.02 -5.09 -2.62
N LYS A 148 -10.02 -4.33 -3.09
CA LYS A 148 -10.07 -3.72 -4.44
C LYS A 148 -9.42 -4.59 -5.49
N ALA A 149 -8.37 -5.33 -5.12
CA ALA A 149 -7.59 -6.12 -6.05
C ALA A 149 -7.87 -7.64 -5.94
N ASN A 150 -8.80 -8.05 -5.07
CA ASN A 150 -9.17 -9.45 -4.83
C ASN A 150 -7.95 -10.36 -4.57
N ALA A 151 -6.93 -9.83 -3.89
CA ALA A 151 -5.63 -10.50 -3.74
C ALA A 151 -5.56 -11.47 -2.54
N SER A 152 -6.67 -11.69 -1.82
CA SER A 152 -6.72 -12.44 -0.56
C SER A 152 -6.16 -13.85 -0.64
N GLU A 153 -6.56 -14.64 -1.64
CA GLU A 153 -6.06 -16.01 -1.84
C GLU A 153 -4.56 -16.02 -2.08
N PHE A 154 -4.09 -15.18 -3.02
CA PHE A 154 -2.68 -15.09 -3.35
C PHE A 154 -1.83 -14.63 -2.16
N LEU A 155 -2.28 -13.60 -1.44
CA LEU A 155 -1.59 -13.09 -0.25
C LEU A 155 -1.52 -14.15 0.84
N THR A 156 -2.57 -14.94 1.02
CA THR A 156 -2.58 -16.03 2.00
C THR A 156 -1.60 -17.13 1.62
N ASP A 157 -1.60 -17.56 0.37
CA ASP A 157 -0.82 -18.72 -0.06
C ASP A 157 0.67 -18.41 -0.33
N ARG A 158 0.99 -17.16 -0.70
CA ARG A 158 2.36 -16.77 -1.11
C ARG A 158 3.09 -15.91 -0.09
N TYR A 159 2.36 -15.20 0.76
CA TYR A 159 2.92 -14.28 1.74
C TYR A 159 2.50 -14.63 3.19
N ASP A 160 1.87 -15.78 3.40
CA ASP A 160 1.41 -16.25 4.70
C ASP A 160 0.56 -15.20 5.45
N LEU A 161 -0.32 -14.49 4.72
CA LEU A 161 -1.07 -13.34 5.24
C LEU A 161 -1.80 -13.67 6.55
N LEU A 162 -2.39 -14.85 6.69
CA LEU A 162 -3.12 -15.25 7.91
C LEU A 162 -2.18 -15.39 9.12
N LEU A 163 -0.99 -15.96 8.91
CA LEU A 163 0.01 -16.07 9.97
C LEU A 163 0.54 -14.69 10.35
N TRP A 164 0.78 -13.83 9.36
CA TRP A 164 1.17 -12.44 9.61
C TRP A 164 0.09 -11.69 10.39
N MET A 165 -1.19 -11.80 10.01
CA MET A 165 -2.32 -11.18 10.72
C MET A 165 -2.42 -11.66 12.18
N TYR A 166 -2.19 -12.96 12.42
CA TYR A 166 -2.13 -13.50 13.78
C TYR A 166 -1.01 -12.84 14.61
N GLN A 167 0.19 -12.69 14.04
CA GLN A 167 1.31 -11.99 14.70
C GLN A 167 0.98 -10.52 14.97
N VAL A 168 0.32 -9.83 14.03
CA VAL A 168 -0.14 -8.45 14.21
C VAL A 168 -1.11 -8.35 15.40
N CYS A 169 -2.09 -9.25 15.49
CA CYS A 169 -3.04 -9.29 16.61
C CYS A 169 -2.34 -9.53 17.96
N ILE A 170 -1.33 -10.42 18.01
CA ILE A 170 -0.54 -10.68 19.23
C ILE A 170 0.35 -9.52 19.63
N ASN A 171 0.75 -8.65 18.71
CA ASN A 171 1.70 -7.56 19.00
C ASN A 171 1.03 -6.18 19.18
N ILE A 172 -0.17 -5.96 18.65
CA ILE A 172 -0.86 -4.65 18.73
C ILE A 172 -1.17 -4.16 20.15
N GLU A 173 -0.91 -2.90 20.47
CA GLU A 173 -1.22 -2.35 21.80
C GLU A 173 -2.69 -1.89 21.87
N ALA A 174 -3.34 -2.08 23.04
CA ALA A 174 -4.79 -1.87 23.15
C ALA A 174 -5.27 -0.41 23.01
N PHE A 175 -4.36 0.56 23.04
CA PHE A 175 -4.68 1.96 22.79
C PHE A 175 -4.55 2.35 21.31
N GLU A 176 -4.11 1.45 20.42
CA GLU A 176 -3.96 1.71 18.99
C GLU A 176 -5.29 1.51 18.24
N TYR A 177 -6.32 2.23 18.65
CA TYR A 177 -7.71 2.04 18.20
C TYR A 177 -7.85 2.04 16.67
N ASP A 178 -7.23 3.00 15.96
CA ASP A 178 -7.28 3.07 14.49
C ASP A 178 -6.72 1.81 13.82
N SER A 179 -5.63 1.25 14.37
CA SER A 179 -5.01 0.03 13.86
C SER A 179 -5.89 -1.18 14.16
N ILE A 180 -6.50 -1.24 15.35
CA ILE A 180 -7.43 -2.29 15.76
C ILE A 180 -8.65 -2.31 14.84
N ASP A 181 -9.27 -1.16 14.58
CA ASP A 181 -10.42 -1.05 13.69
C ASP A 181 -10.07 -1.54 12.28
N MET A 182 -8.88 -1.19 11.79
CA MET A 182 -8.38 -1.68 10.50
C MET A 182 -8.12 -3.20 10.50
N ILE A 183 -7.56 -3.75 11.58
CA ILE A 183 -7.34 -5.20 11.73
C ILE A 183 -8.68 -5.95 11.70
N ILE A 184 -9.70 -5.45 12.41
CA ILE A 184 -11.03 -6.05 12.44
C ILE A 184 -11.64 -6.02 11.03
N SER A 185 -11.55 -4.89 10.33
CA SER A 185 -12.00 -4.77 8.93
C SER A 185 -11.35 -5.83 8.03
N ILE A 186 -10.02 -5.98 8.09
CA ILE A 186 -9.30 -6.99 7.31
C ILE A 186 -9.78 -8.39 7.65
N ILE A 187 -9.94 -8.69 8.95
CA ILE A 187 -10.41 -10.00 9.40
C ILE A 187 -11.81 -10.30 8.88
N ASP A 188 -12.73 -9.34 8.93
CA ASP A 188 -14.09 -9.52 8.45
C ASP A 188 -14.10 -9.83 6.95
N HIS A 189 -13.34 -9.08 6.15
CA HIS A 189 -13.16 -9.37 4.72
C HIS A 189 -12.60 -10.77 4.47
N LEU A 190 -11.56 -11.17 5.22
CA LEU A 190 -10.95 -12.51 5.06
C LEU A 190 -11.91 -13.62 5.49
N LYS A 191 -12.74 -13.41 6.51
CA LYS A 191 -13.72 -14.38 7.00
C LYS A 191 -14.82 -14.64 5.97
N GLU A 192 -15.29 -13.59 5.29
CA GLU A 192 -16.26 -13.72 4.21
C GLU A 192 -15.70 -14.57 3.06
N ILE A 193 -14.46 -14.24 2.64
CA ILE A 193 -13.77 -14.91 1.53
C ILE A 193 -13.47 -16.38 1.86
N PHE A 194 -12.94 -16.67 3.05
CA PHE A 194 -12.50 -18.02 3.45
C PHE A 194 -13.53 -18.80 4.26
N SER A 195 -14.82 -18.42 4.18
CA SER A 195 -15.92 -19.08 4.91
C SER A 195 -16.02 -20.60 4.66
N ASN A 196 -15.60 -21.06 3.48
CA ASN A 196 -15.64 -22.48 3.09
C ASN A 196 -14.33 -23.25 3.40
N ASP A 197 -13.23 -22.55 3.71
CA ASP A 197 -11.94 -23.18 4.03
C ASP A 197 -11.81 -23.33 5.55
N THR A 198 -11.96 -24.56 6.03
CA THR A 198 -11.96 -24.85 7.47
C THR A 198 -10.63 -24.50 8.15
N GLU A 199 -9.50 -24.65 7.46
CA GLU A 199 -8.19 -24.39 8.07
C GLU A 199 -7.90 -22.89 8.11
N LYS A 200 -8.15 -22.18 7.00
CA LYS A 200 -8.02 -20.71 6.96
C LYS A 200 -9.00 -20.04 7.93
N SER A 201 -10.24 -20.54 8.01
CA SER A 201 -11.23 -20.03 8.98
C SER A 201 -10.79 -20.24 10.43
N LYS A 202 -10.16 -21.37 10.78
CA LYS A 202 -9.61 -21.58 12.13
C LYS A 202 -8.54 -20.54 12.45
N LEU A 203 -7.60 -20.29 11.54
CA LEU A 203 -6.54 -19.28 11.74
C LEU A 203 -7.12 -17.88 11.96
N ILE A 204 -8.12 -17.50 11.16
CA ILE A 204 -8.83 -16.22 11.32
C ILE A 204 -9.49 -16.12 12.70
N MET A 205 -10.17 -17.19 13.14
CA MET A 205 -10.80 -17.23 14.46
C MET A 205 -9.75 -17.15 15.58
N THR A 206 -8.60 -17.80 15.43
CA THR A 206 -7.49 -17.71 16.39
C THR A 206 -6.92 -16.29 16.47
N ALA A 207 -6.79 -15.59 15.33
CA ALA A 207 -6.40 -14.18 15.32
C ALA A 207 -7.43 -13.30 16.07
N LEU A 208 -8.72 -13.49 15.82
CA LEU A 208 -9.79 -12.77 16.54
C LEU A 208 -9.73 -13.00 18.06
N VAL A 209 -9.57 -14.25 18.49
CA VAL A 209 -9.48 -14.58 19.92
C VAL A 209 -8.27 -13.91 20.55
N SER A 210 -7.10 -13.95 19.89
CA SER A 210 -5.89 -13.28 20.40
C SER A 210 -6.06 -11.77 20.55
N LEU A 211 -6.81 -11.15 19.64
CA LEU A 211 -7.15 -9.73 19.71
C LEU A 211 -8.08 -9.44 20.90
N LEU A 212 -9.11 -10.27 21.11
CA LEU A 212 -10.07 -10.13 22.21
C LEU A 212 -9.44 -10.32 23.60
N GLU A 213 -8.52 -11.28 23.74
CA GLU A 213 -7.79 -11.54 24.99
C GLU A 213 -7.06 -10.30 25.50
N LYS A 214 -6.51 -9.48 24.61
CA LYS A 214 -5.85 -8.24 25.00
C LYS A 214 -6.78 -7.22 25.64
N PHE A 215 -8.03 -7.15 25.18
CA PHE A 215 -9.00 -6.21 25.73
C PHE A 215 -9.57 -6.70 27.07
N THR A 216 -9.68 -8.01 27.27
CA THR A 216 -10.12 -8.57 28.55
C THR A 216 -9.02 -8.46 29.62
N ILE A 217 -7.76 -8.74 29.27
CA ILE A 217 -6.62 -8.62 30.20
C ILE A 217 -6.39 -7.15 30.62
N ASN A 218 -6.47 -6.20 29.70
CA ASN A 218 -6.29 -4.77 30.04
C ASN A 218 -7.38 -4.24 30.99
N LYS A 219 -8.62 -4.74 30.90
CA LYS A 219 -9.68 -4.43 31.89
C LYS A 219 -9.40 -5.01 33.28
N ILE A 220 -8.69 -6.13 33.37
CA ILE A 220 -8.34 -6.77 34.65
C ILE A 220 -7.16 -6.04 35.32
N VAL A 221 -6.15 -5.63 34.54
CA VAL A 221 -4.98 -4.90 35.06
C VAL A 221 -5.36 -3.49 35.52
N THR A 222 -6.24 -2.80 34.80
CA THR A 222 -6.74 -1.47 35.21
C THR A 222 -7.59 -1.52 36.47
N LYS A 223 -8.37 -2.59 36.70
CA LYS A 223 -9.11 -2.80 37.96
C LYS A 223 -8.22 -3.08 39.18
N LYS A 224 -6.98 -3.55 39.00
CA LYS A 224 -6.04 -3.82 40.10
C LYS A 224 -5.23 -2.58 40.54
N ARG A 225 -5.38 -1.43 39.87
CA ARG A 225 -4.64 -0.19 40.16
C ARG A 225 -5.46 0.88 40.88
N PHE A 226 -6.64 0.54 41.39
CA PHE A 226 -7.46 1.38 42.26
C PHE A 226 -7.66 0.73 43.61
#